data_AF-A0A0G4NGW2-F1
#
_entry.id   AF-A0A0G4NGW2-F1
#
_cell.length_a   1.000
_cell.length_b   1.000
_cell.length_c   1.000
_cell.angle_alpha   90.00
_cell.angle_beta   90.00
_cell.angle_gamma   90.00
#
_symmetry.space_group_name_H-M   'P 1'
#
loop_
_entity.id
_entity.type
_entity.pdbx_description
1 polymer ?
#
loop_
_entity_poly.entity_id
_entity_poly.type
_entity_poly.pdbx_seq_one_letter_code
_entity_poly.pdbx_strand_id
1 'polypeptide(L)'
;MWIRRSFGDDILYTTLVQTYIDTLLQQGFNFECFIEGGRSRTGKLLPPKYGILSFVLDSILSGRTKDAIICPVSTQYDKVIETESYVTELLGVPKKKENLADFLTGGSSVLSLKLGRVDVRFHEPWSLRGFIDEQLTKIA
;
A
#
# COMPACT_ATOMS: atom_id res chain seq x y z
N MET A 1 0.42 -13.81 -0.48
CA MET A 1 1.60 -13.89 0.42
C MET A 1 1.42 -12.87 1.55
N TRP A 2 1.74 -13.21 2.80
CA TRP A 2 1.78 -12.22 3.89
C TRP A 2 3.18 -11.59 3.96
N ILE A 3 3.25 -10.26 3.92
CA ILE A 3 4.50 -9.51 4.00
C ILE A 3 4.64 -8.89 5.41
N ARG A 4 5.74 -9.21 6.09
CA ARG A 4 6.16 -8.62 7.38
C ARG A 4 6.23 -7.09 7.27
N ARG A 5 5.81 -6.38 8.33
CA ARG A 5 5.91 -4.91 8.40
C ARG A 5 7.33 -4.38 8.62
N SER A 6 8.24 -5.22 9.13
CA SER A 6 9.66 -4.92 9.30
C SER A 6 10.47 -6.08 8.77
N PHE A 7 11.50 -5.77 8.00
CA PHE A 7 12.37 -6.75 7.35
C PHE A 7 13.59 -7.04 8.24
N GLY A 8 13.95 -6.12 9.15
CA GLY A 8 15.15 -6.25 9.98
C GLY A 8 16.42 -6.41 9.14
N ASP A 9 17.38 -7.19 9.64
CA ASP A 9 18.60 -7.55 8.93
C ASP A 9 18.49 -8.92 8.21
N ASP A 10 17.26 -9.37 7.92
CA ASP A 10 16.98 -10.65 7.29
C ASP A 10 17.11 -10.53 5.75
N ILE A 11 18.32 -10.75 5.26
CA ILE A 11 18.67 -10.71 3.83
C ILE A 11 17.87 -11.76 3.05
N LEU A 12 17.64 -12.94 3.63
CA LEU A 12 16.91 -14.02 2.97
C LEU A 12 15.44 -13.61 2.76
N TYR A 13 14.82 -13.02 3.78
CA TYR A 13 13.44 -12.54 3.67
C TYR A 13 13.30 -11.43 2.61
N THR A 14 14.25 -10.48 2.58
CA THR A 14 14.29 -9.42 1.56
C THR A 14 14.40 -10.01 0.15
N THR A 15 15.30 -10.97 -0.03
CA THR A 15 15.51 -11.65 -1.32
C THR A 15 14.27 -12.44 -1.77
N LEU A 16 13.58 -13.09 -0.84
CA LEU A 16 12.36 -13.84 -1.13
C LEU A 16 11.25 -12.90 -1.62
N VAL A 17 11.04 -11.77 -0.93
CA VAL A 17 10.04 -10.77 -1.35
C VAL A 17 10.38 -10.16 -2.70
N GLN A 18 11.66 -9.82 -2.95
CA GLN A 18 12.12 -9.35 -4.26
C GLN A 18 11.80 -10.37 -5.35
N THR A 19 12.19 -11.63 -5.14
CA THR A 19 11.98 -12.71 -6.12
C THR A 19 10.49 -12.95 -6.39
N TYR A 20 9.65 -12.82 -5.36
CA TYR A 20 8.20 -12.92 -5.50
C TYR A 20 7.64 -11.81 -6.41
N ILE A 21 8.03 -10.56 -6.18
CA ILE A 21 7.61 -9.42 -7.01
C ILE A 21 8.14 -9.58 -8.44
N ASP A 22 9.40 -9.99 -8.61
CA ASP A 22 9.98 -10.27 -9.92
C ASP A 22 9.17 -11.32 -10.68
N THR A 23 8.77 -12.40 -10.01
CA THR A 23 7.96 -13.46 -10.62
C THR A 23 6.59 -12.94 -11.06
N LEU A 24 5.93 -12.13 -10.22
CA LEU A 24 4.64 -11.52 -10.57
C LEU A 24 4.75 -10.63 -11.80
N LEU A 25 5.76 -9.77 -11.84
CA LEU A 25 6.00 -8.85 -12.96
C LEU A 25 6.34 -9.62 -14.25
N GLN A 26 7.19 -10.63 -14.17
CA GLN A 26 7.56 -11.47 -15.32
C GLN A 26 6.38 -12.23 -15.91
N GLN A 27 5.46 -12.69 -15.06
CA GLN A 27 4.26 -13.38 -15.49
C GLN A 27 3.15 -12.43 -15.95
N GLY A 28 3.34 -11.10 -15.84
CA GLY A 28 2.35 -10.10 -16.21
C GLY A 28 1.16 -10.02 -15.25
N PHE A 29 1.34 -10.45 -14.00
CA PHE A 29 0.31 -10.32 -12.98
C PHE A 29 0.24 -8.88 -12.46
N ASN A 30 -0.98 -8.39 -12.29
CA ASN A 30 -1.24 -7.11 -11.67
C ASN A 30 -1.20 -7.25 -10.15
N PHE A 31 -0.60 -6.28 -9.47
CA PHE A 31 -0.71 -6.18 -8.02
C PHE A 31 -0.85 -4.71 -7.60
N GLU A 32 -1.47 -4.52 -6.45
CA GLU A 32 -1.67 -3.23 -5.82
C GLU A 32 -0.75 -3.10 -4.60
N CYS A 33 -0.22 -1.91 -4.37
CA CYS A 33 0.50 -1.61 -3.14
C CYS A 33 0.15 -0.21 -2.62
N PHE A 34 0.08 -0.09 -1.30
CA PHE A 34 -0.11 1.18 -0.62
C PHE A 34 1.24 1.70 -0.16
N ILE A 35 1.72 2.78 -0.78
CA ILE A 35 3.01 3.40 -0.46
C ILE A 35 3.07 3.86 1.00
N GLU A 36 1.95 4.13 1.65
CA GLU A 36 1.91 4.54 3.07
C GLU A 36 2.18 3.39 4.06
N GLY A 37 2.02 2.13 3.63
CA GLY A 37 2.17 0.94 4.47
C GLY A 37 1.09 0.75 5.55
N GLY A 38 0.07 1.62 5.57
CA GLY A 38 -1.04 1.56 6.52
C GLY A 38 -2.20 2.46 6.08
N ARG A 39 -3.31 2.43 6.84
CA ARG A 39 -4.46 3.31 6.60
C ARG A 39 -4.20 4.67 7.26
N SER A 40 -4.40 5.73 6.51
CA SER A 40 -4.43 7.10 7.04
C SER A 40 -5.61 7.29 7.99
N ARG A 41 -5.34 7.56 9.28
CA ARG A 41 -6.39 7.71 10.32
C ARG A 41 -6.91 9.12 10.49
N THR A 42 -6.10 10.13 10.15
CA THR A 42 -6.41 11.55 10.35
C THR A 42 -6.84 12.25 9.05
N GLY A 43 -6.96 11.49 7.96
CA GLY A 43 -7.19 12.04 6.61
C GLY A 43 -5.96 12.70 5.97
N LYS A 44 -4.82 12.75 6.67
CA LYS A 44 -3.55 13.23 6.12
C LYS A 44 -2.77 12.08 5.50
N LEU A 45 -2.19 12.32 4.33
CA LEU A 45 -1.29 11.38 3.67
C LEU A 45 -0.07 11.11 4.55
N LEU A 46 0.26 9.84 4.73
CA LEU A 46 1.47 9.42 5.42
C LEU A 46 2.67 9.48 4.46
N PRO A 47 3.90 9.64 4.98
CA PRO A 47 5.09 9.63 4.13
C PRO A 47 5.22 8.28 3.42
N PRO A 48 5.56 8.28 2.12
CA PRO A 48 5.68 7.05 1.35
C PRO A 48 6.85 6.20 1.82
N LYS A 49 6.64 4.88 1.80
CA LYS A 49 7.62 3.83 1.99
C LYS A 49 8.02 3.31 0.62
N TYR A 50 9.31 3.44 0.32
CA TYR A 50 9.83 3.11 -1.00
C TYR A 50 10.09 1.63 -1.23
N GLY A 51 10.01 0.75 -0.22
CA GLY A 51 10.46 -0.65 -0.32
C GLY A 51 9.90 -1.40 -1.53
N ILE A 52 8.58 -1.44 -1.71
CA ILE A 52 7.95 -2.13 -2.85
C ILE A 52 8.32 -1.42 -4.17
N LEU A 53 8.34 -0.08 -4.18
CA LEU A 53 8.70 0.70 -5.38
C LEU A 53 10.14 0.43 -5.81
N SER A 54 11.07 0.32 -4.87
CA SER A 54 12.46 -0.05 -5.11
C SER A 54 12.56 -1.44 -5.72
N PHE A 55 11.80 -2.42 -5.21
CA PHE A 55 11.81 -3.77 -5.78
C PHE A 55 11.32 -3.83 -7.23
N VAL A 56 10.29 -3.04 -7.57
CA VAL A 56 9.79 -2.91 -8.94
C VAL A 56 10.83 -2.22 -9.84
N LEU A 57 11.44 -1.14 -9.35
CA LEU A 57 12.49 -0.42 -10.06
C LEU A 57 13.70 -1.34 -10.34
N ASP A 58 14.17 -2.06 -9.33
CA ASP A 58 15.29 -3.00 -9.43
C ASP A 58 14.98 -4.15 -10.40
N SER A 59 13.72 -4.61 -10.47
CA SER A 59 13.28 -5.61 -11.45
C SER A 59 13.50 -5.15 -12.90
N ILE A 60 13.21 -3.87 -13.18
CA ILE A 60 13.38 -3.28 -14.51
C ILE A 60 14.85 -2.97 -14.80
N LEU A 61 15.56 -2.37 -13.85
CA LEU A 61 16.98 -2.01 -14.01
C LEU A 61 17.87 -3.24 -14.19
N SER A 62 17.56 -4.34 -13.50
CA SER A 62 18.26 -5.62 -13.65
C SER A 62 17.90 -6.37 -14.94
N GLY A 63 16.91 -5.89 -15.71
CA GLY A 63 16.43 -6.55 -16.92
C GLY A 63 15.59 -7.81 -16.68
N ARG A 64 15.22 -8.11 -15.43
CA ARG A 64 14.32 -9.22 -15.10
C ARG A 64 12.93 -9.01 -15.67
N THR A 65 12.48 -7.76 -15.72
CA THR A 65 11.20 -7.33 -16.30
C THR A 65 11.47 -6.26 -17.34
N LYS A 66 10.82 -6.34 -18.52
CA LYS A 66 11.02 -5.36 -19.60
C LYS A 66 10.44 -3.98 -19.28
N ASP A 67 9.22 -3.96 -18.75
CA ASP A 67 8.51 -2.76 -18.36
C ASP A 67 7.43 -3.09 -17.32
N ALA A 68 7.03 -2.08 -16.55
CA ALA A 68 5.87 -2.14 -15.66
C ALA A 68 5.05 -0.86 -15.82
N ILE A 69 3.73 -1.01 -15.94
CA ILE A 69 2.82 0.14 -16.03
C ILE A 69 2.38 0.53 -14.62
N ILE A 70 2.67 1.77 -14.24
CA ILE A 70 2.25 2.33 -12.96
C ILE A 70 0.94 3.07 -13.18
N CYS A 71 -0.10 2.66 -12.46
CA CYS A 71 -1.38 3.36 -12.41
C CYS A 71 -1.58 3.95 -11.00
N PRO A 72 -1.41 5.28 -10.84
CA PRO A 72 -1.68 5.93 -9.56
C PRO A 72 -3.18 5.92 -9.27
N VAL A 73 -3.55 5.41 -8.10
CA VAL A 73 -4.94 5.35 -7.63
C VAL A 73 -5.05 6.11 -6.32
N SER A 74 -6.04 7.00 -6.22
CA SER A 74 -6.41 7.66 -4.96
C SER A 74 -7.77 7.16 -4.51
N THR A 75 -7.86 6.67 -3.28
CA THR A 75 -9.12 6.22 -2.68
C THR A 75 -9.41 7.06 -1.44
N GLN A 76 -10.54 7.76 -1.45
CA GLN A 76 -10.98 8.66 -0.39
C GLN A 76 -12.32 8.22 0.19
N TYR A 77 -12.45 8.34 1.51
CA TYR A 77 -13.64 7.95 2.27
C TYR A 77 -14.10 9.12 3.15
N ASP A 78 -15.41 9.37 3.25
CA ASP A 78 -15.96 10.44 4.08
C ASP A 78 -15.86 10.18 5.59
N LYS A 79 -15.97 8.92 6.01
CA LYS A 79 -15.86 8.53 7.41
C LYS A 79 -14.78 7.48 7.64
N VAL A 80 -13.83 7.81 8.50
CA VAL A 80 -12.92 6.82 9.10
C VAL A 80 -13.66 6.17 10.25
N ILE A 81 -13.96 4.86 10.15
CA ILE A 81 -14.70 4.09 11.18
C ILE A 81 -14.03 4.20 12.56
N GLU A 82 -12.72 4.46 12.60
CA GLU A 82 -11.90 4.47 13.82
C GLU A 82 -11.83 5.84 14.54
N THR A 83 -12.47 6.92 14.05
CA THR A 83 -12.24 8.29 14.55
C THR A 83 -12.51 8.45 16.05
N GLU A 84 -13.59 7.89 16.59
CA GLU A 84 -13.90 8.01 18.03
C GLU A 84 -12.91 7.22 18.90
N SER A 85 -12.49 6.03 18.48
CA SER A 85 -11.48 5.24 19.19
C SER A 85 -10.11 5.93 19.20
N TYR A 86 -9.76 6.64 18.12
CA TYR A 86 -8.48 7.33 17.98
C TYR A 86 -8.40 8.59 18.83
N VAL A 87 -9.48 9.37 18.95
CA VAL A 87 -9.55 10.50 19.89
C VAL A 87 -9.35 10.00 21.33
N THR A 88 -9.98 8.87 21.67
CA THR A 88 -9.84 8.25 22.99
C THR A 88 -8.43 7.68 23.22
N GLU A 89 -7.78 7.14 22.18
CA GLU A 89 -6.37 6.69 22.20
C GLU A 89 -5.40 7.87 22.39
N LEU A 90 -5.63 9.00 21.70
CA LEU A 90 -4.85 10.24 21.87
C LEU A 90 -5.01 10.85 23.28
N LEU A 91 -6.17 10.63 23.92
CA LEU A 91 -6.43 11.02 25.31
C LEU A 91 -5.79 10.06 26.34
N GLY A 92 -4.99 9.09 25.89
CA GLY A 92 -4.17 8.23 26.76
C GLY A 92 -4.81 6.91 27.15
N VAL A 93 -5.97 6.57 26.60
CA VAL A 93 -6.59 5.26 26.85
C VAL A 93 -5.91 4.21 25.96
N PRO A 94 -5.33 3.14 26.52
CA PRO A 94 -4.61 2.14 25.73
C PRO A 94 -5.55 1.44 24.75
N LYS A 95 -5.05 1.22 23.52
CA LYS A 95 -5.77 0.55 22.44
C LYS A 95 -6.27 -0.82 22.91
N LYS A 96 -7.59 -0.96 23.07
CA LYS A 96 -8.23 -2.27 23.30
C LYS A 96 -7.95 -3.13 22.07
N LYS A 97 -7.39 -4.33 22.26
CA LYS A 97 -7.25 -5.31 21.17
C LYS A 97 -8.67 -5.66 20.71
N GLU A 98 -9.04 -5.24 19.51
CA GLU A 98 -10.33 -5.62 18.94
C GLU A 98 -10.37 -7.14 18.79
N ASN A 99 -11.38 -7.75 19.38
CA ASN A 99 -11.59 -9.19 19.33
C ASN A 99 -12.46 -9.48 18.09
N LEU A 100 -11.98 -10.35 17.19
CA LEU A 100 -12.71 -10.72 15.96
C LEU A 100 -14.14 -11.23 16.24
N ALA A 101 -14.38 -11.76 17.45
CA ALA A 101 -15.70 -12.17 17.92
C ALA A 101 -16.69 -11.01 18.12
N ASP A 102 -16.21 -9.82 18.55
CA ASP A 102 -17.06 -8.63 18.75
C ASP A 102 -17.45 -8.00 17.40
N PHE A 103 -16.57 -8.09 16.39
CA PHE A 103 -16.85 -7.65 15.02
C PHE A 103 -17.91 -8.51 14.33
N LEU A 104 -17.88 -9.83 14.56
CA LEU A 104 -18.84 -10.78 13.98
C LEU A 104 -20.21 -10.76 14.69
N THR A 105 -20.25 -10.53 16.00
CA THR A 105 -21.51 -10.44 16.77
C THR A 105 -22.18 -9.07 16.68
N GLY A 106 -21.43 -7.99 16.44
CA GLY A 106 -21.95 -6.64 16.18
C GLY A 106 -22.30 -6.33 14.72
N GLY A 107 -22.16 -7.32 13.82
CA GLY A 107 -22.12 -7.15 12.36
C GLY A 107 -23.35 -6.48 11.73
N SER A 108 -24.54 -6.58 12.32
CA SER A 108 -25.76 -5.95 11.78
C SER A 108 -25.83 -4.44 12.03
N SER A 109 -25.19 -3.94 13.09
CA SER A 109 -25.18 -2.50 13.45
C SER A 109 -24.07 -1.74 12.71
N VAL A 110 -22.89 -2.36 12.56
CA VAL A 110 -21.74 -1.80 11.82
C VAL A 110 -22.05 -1.68 10.31
N LEU A 111 -22.80 -2.64 9.75
CA LEU A 111 -23.31 -2.57 8.37
C LEU A 111 -24.40 -1.51 8.16
N SER A 112 -25.03 -1.01 9.23
CA SER A 112 -26.03 0.07 9.17
C SER A 112 -25.41 1.48 9.26
N LEU A 113 -24.10 1.56 9.50
CA LEU A 113 -23.40 2.83 9.53
C LEU A 113 -23.51 3.49 8.15
N LYS A 114 -24.04 4.72 8.11
CA LYS A 114 -23.89 5.60 6.95
C LYS A 114 -22.40 5.98 6.86
N LEU A 115 -21.63 5.13 6.18
CA LEU A 115 -20.18 5.25 5.96
C LEU A 115 -19.81 6.36 4.96
N GLY A 116 -20.82 7.08 4.46
CA GLY A 116 -20.65 8.18 3.51
C GLY A 116 -20.34 7.69 2.11
N ARG A 117 -19.61 8.50 1.35
CA ARG A 117 -19.20 8.22 -0.03
C ARG A 117 -17.77 7.70 -0.08
N VAL A 118 -17.50 6.85 -1.07
CA VAL A 118 -16.16 6.42 -1.46
C VAL A 118 -15.87 6.98 -2.84
N ASP A 119 -14.79 7.74 -2.96
CA ASP A 119 -14.33 8.28 -4.24
C ASP A 119 -13.00 7.62 -4.60
N VAL A 120 -13.00 6.90 -5.73
CA VAL A 120 -11.81 6.30 -6.32
C VAL A 120 -11.47 7.08 -7.59
N ARG A 121 -10.24 7.57 -7.68
CA ARG A 121 -9.73 8.28 -8.86
C ARG A 121 -8.51 7.58 -9.39
N PHE A 122 -8.49 7.38 -10.70
CA PHE A 122 -7.38 6.82 -11.44
C PHE A 122 -6.68 7.94 -12.18
N HIS A 123 -5.36 8.01 -12.04
CA HIS A 123 -4.55 8.86 -12.89
C HIS A 123 -4.13 8.11 -14.16
N GLU A 124 -3.64 8.84 -15.15
CA GLU A 124 -3.14 8.27 -16.39
C GLU A 124 -2.02 7.25 -16.09
N PRO A 125 -2.16 5.99 -16.53
CA PRO A 125 -1.10 5.01 -16.37
C PRO A 125 0.12 5.35 -17.22
N TRP A 126 1.31 5.11 -16.71
CA TRP A 126 2.56 5.43 -17.40
C TRP A 126 3.57 4.29 -17.33
N SER A 127 4.43 4.22 -18.35
CA SER A 127 5.52 3.23 -18.44
C SER A 127 6.66 3.59 -17.51
N LEU A 128 6.97 2.70 -16.56
CA LEU A 128 8.10 2.90 -15.66
C LEU A 128 9.43 2.84 -16.40
N ARG A 129 9.56 1.98 -17.42
CA ARG A 129 10.75 1.94 -18.28
C ARG A 129 10.96 3.28 -18.98
N GLY A 130 9.91 3.82 -19.60
CA GLY A 130 9.98 5.12 -20.29
C GLY A 130 10.38 6.25 -19.35
N PHE A 131 9.83 6.26 -18.13
CA PHE A 131 10.22 7.23 -17.11
C PHE A 131 11.70 7.12 -16.73
N ILE A 132 12.22 5.90 -16.52
CA ILE A 132 13.63 5.68 -16.18
C ILE A 132 14.54 6.20 -17.30
N ASP A 133 14.24 5.85 -18.55
CA ASP A 133 15.04 6.26 -19.71
C ASP A 133 15.05 7.80 -19.88
N GLU A 134 13.92 8.47 -19.61
CA GLU A 134 13.83 9.94 -19.58
C GLU A 134 14.71 10.55 -18.47
N GLN A 135 14.68 9.99 -17.26
CA GLN A 135 15.49 10.50 -16.14
C GLN A 135 16.99 10.28 -16.38
N LEU A 136 17.40 9.15 -16.94
CA LEU A 136 18.79 8.88 -17.28
C LEU A 136 19.32 9.88 -18.32
N THR A 137 18.48 10.26 -19.29
CA THR A 137 18.84 11.25 -20.32
C THR A 137 19.04 12.65 -19.74
N LYS A 138 18.31 13.02 -18.67
CA LYS A 138 18.46 14.33 -18.00
C LYS A 138 19.70 14.44 -17.12
N ILE A 139 20.26 13.31 -16.69
CA ILE A 139 21.43 13.25 -15.80
C ILE A 139 22.74 13.18 -16.59
N ALA A 140 22.69 12.67 -17.83
CA ALA A 140 23.81 12.62 -18.77
C ALA A 140 24.12 14.00 -19.38
#